data_AF-A0A520AGX3-F1
#
_entry.id   AF-A0A520AGX3-F1
#
_cell.length_a   1.000
_cell.length_b   1.000
_cell.length_c   1.000
_cell.angle_alpha   90.00
_cell.angle_beta   90.00
_cell.angle_gamma   90.00
#
_symmetry.space_group_name_H-M   'P 1'
#
loop_
_entity.id
_entity.type
_entity.pdbx_description
1 polymer ?
#
loop_
_entity_poly.entity_id
_entity_poly.type
_entity_poly.pdbx_seq_one_letter_code
_entity_poly.pdbx_strand_id
1 'polypeptide(L)'
;VFGVAGLLKSAFKDDYPNKLKKEFDYLKAKYGLRYIDSFLWKFSKTRPDNFPTIRLAQFAALITKSVHLFSKIIEIDDEKSLKLLFSNLEVNPYWENHYVFEQVQERKRKQIGEGSVDILLINTVAPLLYLYGKELDKDVYLQRADKLLLGLKAEKNMVTNKFAELGIRANSSFESQALLQMKNNYCNQKKCLNCSIGIKILKA
;
A
#
# COMPACT_ATOMS: atom_id res chain seq x y z
N VAL A 1 0.92 -0.64 17.81
CA VAL A 1 0.59 -1.33 16.54
C VAL A 1 0.37 -2.82 16.74
N PHE A 2 1.39 -3.64 17.04
CA PHE A 2 1.24 -5.10 17.17
C PHE A 2 0.24 -5.58 18.23
N GLY A 3 0.14 -4.84 19.34
CA GLY A 3 -0.86 -5.08 20.37
C GLY A 3 -2.28 -4.95 19.83
N VAL A 4 -2.63 -3.80 19.24
CA VAL A 4 -3.94 -3.59 18.58
C VAL A 4 -4.19 -4.63 17.50
N ALA A 5 -3.16 -5.04 16.75
CA ALA A 5 -3.28 -6.10 15.74
C ALA A 5 -3.63 -7.49 16.30
N GLY A 6 -3.67 -7.68 17.63
CA GLY A 6 -3.97 -8.99 18.23
C GLY A 6 -2.79 -9.96 18.23
N LEU A 7 -1.60 -9.50 17.84
CA LEU A 7 -0.42 -10.33 17.66
C LEU A 7 0.42 -10.51 18.93
N LEU A 8 0.02 -9.91 20.05
CA LEU A 8 0.71 -9.96 21.35
C LEU A 8 -0.09 -10.71 22.44
N LYS A 9 -1.02 -11.59 22.05
CA LYS A 9 -1.88 -12.34 22.99
C LYS A 9 -1.17 -13.54 23.64
N SER A 10 -0.15 -14.10 22.98
CA SER A 10 0.59 -15.28 23.45
C SER A 10 1.67 -14.91 24.47
N ALA A 11 2.18 -15.92 25.18
CA ALA A 11 3.45 -15.81 25.89
C ALA A 11 4.61 -15.91 24.90
N PHE A 12 5.66 -15.13 25.14
CA PHE A 12 6.85 -15.05 24.28
C PHE A 12 8.09 -15.40 25.10
N LYS A 13 9.09 -16.03 24.47
CA LYS A 13 10.41 -16.25 25.08
C LYS A 13 11.33 -15.06 24.80
N ASP A 14 11.17 -14.43 23.64
CA ASP A 14 11.98 -13.29 23.24
C ASP A 14 11.64 -12.05 24.08
N ASP A 15 12.66 -11.25 24.39
CA ASP A 15 12.51 -10.02 25.18
C ASP A 15 11.72 -8.92 24.43
N TYR A 16 11.94 -8.78 23.13
CA TYR A 16 11.29 -7.75 22.30
C TYR A 16 9.75 -7.81 22.32
N PRO A 17 9.08 -8.93 21.96
CA PRO A 17 7.62 -9.02 22.03
C PRO A 17 7.08 -8.90 23.46
N ASN A 18 7.81 -9.37 24.47
CA ASN A 18 7.42 -9.19 25.88
C ASN A 18 7.41 -7.70 26.29
N LYS A 19 8.43 -6.93 25.88
CA LYS A 19 8.46 -5.47 26.07
C LYS A 19 7.29 -4.79 25.38
N LEU A 20 7.01 -5.14 24.12
CA LEU A 20 5.86 -4.59 23.38
C LEU A 20 4.53 -4.94 24.05
N LYS A 21 4.38 -6.16 24.58
CA LYS A 21 3.17 -6.61 25.26
C LYS A 21 2.94 -5.81 26.55
N LYS A 22 3.98 -5.65 27.37
CA LYS A 22 3.92 -4.85 28.60
C LYS A 22 3.48 -3.41 28.31
N GLU A 23 4.09 -2.78 27.32
CA GLU A 23 3.73 -1.41 26.92
C GLU A 23 2.29 -1.35 26.40
N PHE A 24 1.89 -2.30 25.57
CA PHE A 24 0.52 -2.35 25.06
C PHE A 24 -0.50 -2.56 26.17
N ASP A 25 -0.24 -3.42 27.15
CA ASP A 25 -1.16 -3.67 28.28
C ASP A 25 -1.37 -2.39 29.10
N TYR A 26 -0.32 -1.59 29.30
CA TYR A 26 -0.43 -0.26 29.92
C TYR A 26 -1.28 0.71 29.08
N LEU A 27 -0.96 0.86 27.79
CA LEU A 27 -1.70 1.75 26.89
C LEU A 27 -3.16 1.32 26.71
N LYS A 28 -3.41 0.02 26.73
CA LYS A 28 -4.74 -0.59 26.69
C LYS A 28 -5.57 -0.18 27.90
N ALA A 29 -5.01 -0.29 29.11
CA ALA A 29 -5.69 0.14 30.33
C ALA A 29 -5.91 1.66 30.35
N LYS A 30 -4.92 2.44 29.92
CA LYS A 30 -4.96 3.91 29.95
C LYS A 30 -5.94 4.52 28.95
N TYR A 31 -5.99 3.98 27.72
CA TYR A 31 -6.74 4.58 26.61
C TYR A 31 -7.90 3.71 26.10
N GLY A 32 -8.20 2.60 26.78
CA GLY A 32 -9.30 1.70 26.38
C GLY A 32 -9.07 1.01 25.03
N LEU A 33 -7.81 0.76 24.65
CA LEU A 33 -7.49 0.13 23.37
C LEU A 33 -8.09 -1.28 23.30
N ARG A 34 -8.45 -1.73 22.10
CA ARG A 34 -8.98 -3.07 21.88
C ARG A 34 -8.06 -3.87 20.97
N TYR A 35 -8.05 -5.17 21.20
CA TYR A 35 -7.51 -6.10 20.22
C TYR A 35 -8.44 -6.16 19.02
N ILE A 36 -7.85 -6.15 17.83
CA ILE A 36 -8.44 -6.68 16.63
C ILE A 36 -8.16 -8.19 16.61
N ASP A 37 -9.05 -8.96 15.99
CA ASP A 37 -8.84 -10.39 15.87
C ASP A 37 -7.67 -10.73 14.95
N SER A 38 -6.73 -11.53 15.48
CA SER A 38 -5.49 -11.86 14.79
C SER A 38 -5.72 -12.67 13.50
N PHE A 39 -6.83 -13.40 13.40
CA PHE A 39 -7.17 -14.19 12.21
C PHE A 39 -7.46 -13.35 10.96
N LEU A 40 -7.71 -12.04 11.12
CA LEU A 40 -7.88 -11.10 10.02
C LEU A 40 -6.56 -10.89 9.27
N TRP A 41 -5.42 -11.06 9.95
CA TRP A 41 -4.11 -11.02 9.33
C TRP A 41 -3.83 -12.34 8.61
N LYS A 42 -3.94 -12.31 7.28
CA LYS A 42 -3.71 -13.50 6.44
C LYS A 42 -2.22 -13.65 6.11
N PHE A 43 -1.62 -14.72 6.60
CA PHE A 43 -0.24 -15.12 6.27
C PHE A 43 -0.20 -16.11 5.09
N SER A 44 -1.25 -16.93 4.93
CA SER A 44 -1.34 -17.89 3.82
C SER A 44 -1.30 -17.20 2.46
N LYS A 45 -0.63 -17.82 1.47
CA LYS A 45 -0.51 -17.32 0.09
C LYS A 45 0.21 -15.95 -0.03
N THR A 46 0.91 -15.52 1.01
CA THR A 46 1.82 -14.37 0.95
C THR A 46 3.26 -14.84 1.04
N ARG A 47 4.18 -14.09 0.42
CA ARG A 47 5.62 -14.31 0.60
C ARG A 47 6.05 -13.75 1.97
N PRO A 48 7.09 -14.29 2.62
CA PRO A 48 7.54 -13.83 3.94
C PRO A 48 7.76 -12.31 4.05
N ASP A 49 8.35 -11.68 3.04
CA ASP A 49 8.56 -10.22 3.00
C ASP A 49 7.24 -9.40 3.03
N ASN A 50 6.11 -10.02 2.68
CA ASN A 50 4.78 -9.42 2.68
C ASN A 50 3.94 -9.84 3.88
N PHE A 51 4.49 -10.57 4.85
CA PHE A 51 3.74 -10.98 6.02
C PHE A 51 3.20 -9.77 6.80
N PRO A 52 2.00 -9.90 7.40
CA PRO A 52 1.40 -8.85 8.22
C PRO A 52 2.34 -8.26 9.27
N THR A 53 3.11 -9.10 9.96
CA THR A 53 4.13 -8.70 10.93
C THR A 53 5.19 -7.77 10.35
N ILE A 54 5.73 -8.09 9.17
CA ILE A 54 6.70 -7.25 8.46
C ILE A 54 6.06 -5.95 8.00
N ARG A 55 4.85 -6.00 7.44
CA ARG A 55 4.13 -4.79 7.01
C ARG A 55 3.81 -3.87 8.17
N LEU A 56 3.44 -4.40 9.33
CA LEU A 56 3.21 -3.63 10.54
C LEU A 56 4.51 -3.06 11.13
N ALA A 57 5.63 -3.79 11.03
CA ALA A 57 6.94 -3.27 11.42
C ALA A 57 7.36 -2.08 10.53
N GLN A 58 7.20 -2.22 9.21
CA GLN A 58 7.46 -1.16 8.24
C GLN A 58 6.54 0.05 8.48
N PHE A 59 5.25 -0.19 8.76
CA PHE A 59 4.31 0.87 9.11
C PHE A 59 4.71 1.60 10.40
N ALA A 60 5.11 0.86 11.44
CA ALA A 60 5.60 1.48 12.67
C ALA A 60 6.83 2.36 12.38
N ALA A 61 7.79 1.88 11.59
CA ALA A 61 8.97 2.63 11.18
C ALA A 61 8.62 3.89 10.36
N LEU A 62 7.62 3.82 9.48
CA LEU A 62 7.10 4.97 8.74
C LEU A 62 6.55 6.02 9.71
N ILE A 63 5.66 5.64 10.61
CA ILE A 63 5.04 6.59 11.55
C ILE A 63 6.09 7.22 12.48
N THR A 64 7.10 6.46 12.93
CA THR A 64 8.15 7.02 13.79
C THR A 64 9.10 7.95 13.04
N LYS A 65 9.39 7.69 11.75
CA LYS A 65 10.28 8.51 10.92
C LYS A 65 9.56 9.77 10.40
N SER A 66 8.27 9.65 10.11
CA SER A 66 7.53 10.70 9.41
C SER A 66 6.90 11.69 10.38
N VAL A 67 7.56 12.83 10.57
CA VAL A 67 6.91 14.04 11.09
C VAL A 67 6.06 14.67 9.98
N HIS A 68 4.77 14.89 10.24
CA HIS A 68 3.78 15.49 9.31
C HIS A 68 3.75 14.84 7.90
N LEU A 69 3.60 13.51 7.83
CA LEU A 69 3.60 12.76 6.56
C LEU A 69 2.60 13.33 5.53
N PHE A 70 1.40 13.69 6.00
CA PHE A 70 0.36 14.25 5.14
C PHE A 70 0.82 15.57 4.50
N SER A 71 1.30 16.53 5.29
CA SER A 71 1.81 17.80 4.77
C SER A 71 2.92 17.60 3.73
N LYS A 72 3.86 16.66 3.99
CA LYS A 72 4.91 16.32 3.03
C LYS A 72 4.37 15.77 1.71
N ILE A 73 3.34 14.92 1.76
CA ILE A 73 2.67 14.40 0.55
C ILE A 73 2.05 15.56 -0.24
N ILE A 74 1.41 16.51 0.45
CA ILE A 74 0.79 17.68 -0.17
C ILE A 74 1.83 18.64 -0.74
N GLU A 75 3.02 18.76 -0.16
CA GLU A 75 4.05 19.71 -0.61
C GLU A 75 4.92 19.18 -1.76
N ILE A 76 5.26 17.88 -1.77
CA ILE A 76 6.20 17.30 -2.74
C ILE A 76 5.53 17.06 -4.09
N ASP A 77 6.07 17.62 -5.18
CA ASP A 77 5.48 17.62 -6.52
C ASP A 77 6.23 16.74 -7.55
N ASP A 78 7.23 15.99 -7.10
CA ASP A 78 8.00 15.04 -7.91
C ASP A 78 7.92 13.60 -7.37
N GLU A 79 7.90 12.64 -8.30
CA GLU A 79 7.75 11.22 -8.00
C GLU A 79 8.89 10.66 -7.14
N LYS A 80 10.14 11.08 -7.39
CA LYS A 80 11.32 10.49 -6.72
C LYS A 80 11.30 10.85 -5.23
N SER A 81 11.03 12.11 -4.91
CA SER A 81 10.91 12.57 -3.52
C SER A 81 9.73 11.93 -2.80
N LEU A 82 8.59 11.71 -3.49
CA LEU A 82 7.47 10.96 -2.91
C LEU A 82 7.85 9.51 -2.59
N LYS A 83 8.60 8.83 -3.47
CA LYS A 83 9.10 7.48 -3.19
C LYS A 83 10.00 7.42 -1.96
N LEU A 84 10.82 8.46 -1.74
CA LEU A 84 11.70 8.53 -0.57
C LEU A 84 10.96 8.59 0.76
N LEU A 85 9.72 9.11 0.79
CA LEU A 85 8.89 9.12 2.02
C LEU A 85 8.61 7.70 2.54
N PHE A 86 8.47 6.73 1.64
CA PHE A 86 8.14 5.33 1.96
C PHE A 86 9.35 4.39 1.88
N SER A 87 10.53 4.94 1.59
CA SER A 87 11.77 4.18 1.41
C SER A 87 12.72 4.37 2.59
N ASN A 88 13.67 3.45 2.72
CA ASN A 88 14.70 3.47 3.76
C ASN A 88 14.09 3.63 5.16
N LEU A 89 13.13 2.76 5.48
CA LEU A 89 12.47 2.71 6.77
C LEU A 89 13.27 1.80 7.69
N GLU A 90 13.72 2.33 8.82
CA GLU A 90 14.47 1.56 9.82
C GLU A 90 13.50 0.80 10.70
N VAL A 91 13.31 -0.48 10.39
CA VAL A 91 12.57 -1.40 11.27
C VAL A 91 13.44 -1.78 12.45
N ASN A 92 12.81 -2.16 13.57
CA ASN A 92 13.54 -2.67 14.72
C ASN A 92 14.39 -3.90 14.33
N PRO A 93 15.65 -4.02 14.81
CA PRO A 93 16.55 -5.13 14.46
C PRO A 93 15.98 -6.53 14.68
N TYR A 94 15.03 -6.70 15.60
CA TYR A 94 14.30 -7.96 15.81
C TYR A 94 13.74 -8.51 14.50
N TRP A 95 13.22 -7.64 13.63
CA TRP A 95 12.59 -8.05 12.37
C TRP A 95 13.60 -8.43 11.29
N GLU A 96 14.89 -8.18 11.46
CA GLU A 96 15.89 -8.55 10.45
C GLU A 96 16.03 -10.07 10.32
N ASN A 97 15.88 -10.81 11.43
CA ASN A 97 15.95 -12.26 11.48
C ASN A 97 14.61 -12.92 11.88
N HIS A 98 13.51 -12.17 11.91
CA HIS A 98 12.17 -12.72 12.21
C HIS A 98 11.17 -12.28 11.14
N TYR A 99 10.45 -13.24 10.56
CA TYR A 99 9.24 -12.92 9.79
C TYR A 99 7.98 -13.01 10.65
N VAL A 100 8.01 -13.84 11.69
CA VAL A 100 6.96 -13.99 12.71
C VAL A 100 7.68 -14.03 14.06
N PHE A 101 7.00 -13.59 15.13
CA PHE A 101 7.56 -13.68 16.48
C PHE A 101 8.03 -15.10 16.81
N GLU A 102 9.12 -15.20 17.58
CA GLU A 102 9.76 -16.45 18.06
C GLU A 102 10.39 -17.34 16.97
N GLN A 103 10.24 -16.99 15.69
CA GLN A 103 10.76 -17.78 14.57
C GLN A 103 11.97 -17.11 13.93
N VAL A 104 13.15 -17.52 14.39
CA VAL A 104 14.43 -17.10 13.84
C VAL A 104 14.61 -17.64 12.42
N GLN A 105 15.06 -16.78 11.53
CA GLN A 105 15.30 -17.04 10.12
C GLN A 105 16.59 -16.34 9.68
N GLU A 106 17.02 -16.60 8.44
CA GLU A 106 18.16 -15.91 7.86
C GLU A 106 17.97 -14.39 7.88
N ARG A 107 19.04 -13.69 8.28
CA ARG A 107 19.02 -12.24 8.43
C ARG A 107 18.86 -11.58 7.06
N LYS A 108 17.85 -10.71 6.94
CA LYS A 108 17.60 -9.93 5.73
C LYS A 108 17.00 -8.58 6.09
N ARG A 109 17.47 -7.52 5.44
CA ARG A 109 16.93 -6.16 5.59
C ARG A 109 15.46 -6.14 5.15
N LYS A 110 14.55 -5.66 6.00
CA LYS A 110 13.10 -5.62 5.73
C LYS A 110 12.63 -4.28 5.17
N GLN A 111 13.17 -3.88 4.02
CA GLN A 111 12.72 -2.67 3.32
C GLN A 111 11.46 -2.89 2.50
N ILE A 112 10.71 -1.82 2.27
CA ILE A 112 9.67 -1.79 1.26
C ILE A 112 10.37 -1.75 -0.11
N GLY A 113 10.09 -2.73 -0.97
CA GLY A 113 10.64 -2.74 -2.33
C GLY A 113 9.98 -1.69 -3.22
N GLU A 114 10.67 -1.25 -4.28
CA GLU A 114 10.20 -0.19 -5.18
C GLU A 114 8.77 -0.42 -5.69
N GLY A 115 8.46 -1.64 -6.16
CA GLY A 115 7.10 -1.94 -6.62
C GLY A 115 6.03 -1.86 -5.53
N SER A 116 6.37 -2.10 -4.26
CA SER A 116 5.44 -1.86 -3.15
C SER A 116 5.27 -0.38 -2.87
N VAL A 117 6.32 0.44 -3.04
CA VAL A 117 6.21 1.90 -2.95
C VAL A 117 5.32 2.42 -4.08
N ASP A 118 5.52 1.97 -5.31
CA ASP A 118 4.66 2.33 -6.45
C ASP A 118 3.19 2.01 -6.14
N ILE A 119 2.89 0.82 -5.59
CA ILE A 119 1.53 0.44 -5.17
C ILE A 119 0.95 1.40 -4.12
N LEU A 120 1.75 1.84 -3.14
CA LEU A 120 1.31 2.83 -2.14
C LEU A 120 1.02 4.18 -2.81
N LEU A 121 1.86 4.60 -3.74
CA LEU A 121 1.66 5.86 -4.46
C LEU A 121 0.37 5.82 -5.31
N ILE A 122 0.13 4.72 -6.02
CA ILE A 122 -1.06 4.52 -6.86
C ILE A 122 -2.34 4.44 -6.01
N ASN A 123 -2.34 3.64 -4.95
CA ASN A 123 -3.57 3.33 -4.22
C ASN A 123 -3.86 4.26 -3.04
N THR A 124 -2.87 5.05 -2.60
CA THR A 124 -3.01 5.91 -1.41
C THR A 124 -2.70 7.36 -1.76
N VAL A 125 -1.52 7.66 -2.31
CA VAL A 125 -1.11 9.05 -2.52
C VAL A 125 -1.90 9.73 -3.64
N ALA A 126 -2.02 9.10 -4.81
CA ALA A 126 -2.77 9.69 -5.92
C ALA A 126 -4.26 9.93 -5.58
N PRO A 127 -5.01 8.96 -5.01
CA PRO A 127 -6.39 9.19 -4.59
C PRO A 127 -6.52 10.26 -3.50
N LEU A 128 -5.56 10.32 -2.57
CA LEU A 128 -5.53 11.33 -1.51
C LEU A 128 -5.32 12.74 -2.08
N LEU A 129 -4.38 12.91 -3.02
CA LEU A 129 -4.16 14.18 -3.71
C LEU A 129 -5.41 14.61 -4.47
N TYR A 130 -6.04 13.67 -5.19
CA TYR A 130 -7.25 13.94 -5.95
C TYR A 130 -8.40 14.39 -5.04
N LEU A 131 -8.66 13.64 -3.96
CA LEU A 131 -9.70 14.01 -2.98
C LEU A 131 -9.40 15.37 -2.35
N TYR A 132 -8.16 15.60 -1.90
CA TYR A 132 -7.75 16.85 -1.29
C TYR A 132 -7.94 18.06 -2.22
N GLY A 133 -7.58 17.93 -3.49
CA GLY A 133 -7.82 18.97 -4.48
C GLY A 133 -9.30 19.22 -4.71
N LYS A 134 -10.11 18.17 -4.78
CA LYS A 134 -11.56 18.30 -5.00
C LYS A 134 -12.25 18.99 -3.82
N GLU A 135 -11.93 18.61 -2.59
CA GLU A 135 -12.53 19.20 -1.39
C GLU A 135 -12.16 20.68 -1.19
N LEU A 136 -11.01 21.11 -1.74
CA LEU A 136 -10.54 22.49 -1.65
C LEU A 136 -10.75 23.32 -2.92
N ASP A 137 -11.36 22.75 -3.96
CA ASP A 137 -11.51 23.36 -5.29
C ASP A 137 -10.17 23.84 -5.88
N LYS A 138 -9.15 22.97 -5.79
CA LYS A 138 -7.77 23.23 -6.20
C LYS A 138 -7.29 22.19 -7.22
N ASP A 139 -7.52 22.49 -8.49
CA ASP A 139 -7.14 21.65 -9.64
C ASP A 139 -5.65 21.27 -9.68
N VAL A 140 -4.78 22.09 -9.09
CA VAL A 140 -3.34 21.78 -9.01
C VAL A 140 -3.06 20.40 -8.39
N TYR A 141 -3.87 19.94 -7.43
CA TYR A 141 -3.68 18.62 -6.82
C TYR A 141 -4.24 17.49 -7.67
N LEU A 142 -5.30 17.72 -8.45
CA LEU A 142 -5.82 16.76 -9.43
C LEU A 142 -4.76 16.52 -10.51
N GLN A 143 -4.21 17.60 -11.08
CA GLN A 143 -3.14 17.54 -12.07
C GLN A 143 -1.90 16.83 -11.53
N ARG A 144 -1.57 17.02 -10.24
CA ARG A 144 -0.47 16.30 -9.59
C ARG A 144 -0.75 14.81 -9.39
N ALA A 145 -1.99 14.43 -9.07
CA ALA A 145 -2.38 13.03 -9.02
C ALA A 145 -2.23 12.36 -10.41
N ASP A 146 -2.67 13.04 -11.47
CA ASP A 146 -2.51 12.56 -12.85
C ASP A 146 -1.03 12.47 -13.25
N LYS A 147 -0.24 13.52 -12.99
CA LYS A 147 1.21 13.55 -13.23
C LYS A 147 1.93 12.41 -12.51
N LEU A 148 1.56 12.14 -11.26
CA LEU A 148 2.13 11.03 -10.48
C LEU A 148 1.82 9.69 -11.15
N LEU A 149 0.56 9.44 -11.53
CA LEU A 149 0.17 8.18 -12.17
C LEU A 149 0.78 8.01 -13.58
N LEU A 150 1.00 9.11 -14.30
CA LEU A 150 1.67 9.11 -15.60
C LEU A 150 3.17 8.80 -15.48
N GLY A 151 3.82 9.24 -14.40
CA GLY A 151 5.25 8.96 -14.14
C GLY A 151 5.54 7.53 -13.69
N LEU A 152 4.59 6.91 -12.99
CA LEU A 152 4.74 5.54 -12.49
C LEU A 152 4.56 4.49 -13.60
N LYS A 153 5.33 3.39 -13.49
CA LYS A 153 5.26 2.26 -14.44
C LYS A 153 3.87 1.64 -14.45
N ALA A 154 3.44 1.13 -15.61
CA ALA A 154 2.20 0.37 -15.72
C ALA A 154 2.19 -0.85 -14.79
N GLU A 155 1.05 -1.07 -14.13
CA GLU A 155 0.85 -2.25 -13.30
C GLU A 155 0.76 -3.52 -14.13
N LYS A 156 1.38 -4.58 -13.62
CA LYS A 156 1.36 -5.90 -14.25
C LYS A 156 0.40 -6.81 -13.49
N ASN A 157 -0.72 -7.13 -14.12
CA ASN A 157 -1.72 -8.03 -13.57
C ASN A 157 -2.43 -8.78 -14.70
N MET A 158 -3.30 -9.72 -14.36
CA MET A 158 -4.00 -10.56 -15.35
C MET A 158 -4.84 -9.73 -16.34
N VAL A 159 -5.41 -8.60 -15.90
CA VAL A 159 -6.23 -7.74 -16.77
C VAL A 159 -5.35 -7.01 -17.76
N THR A 160 -4.28 -6.34 -17.30
CA THR A 160 -3.38 -5.60 -18.18
C THR A 160 -2.64 -6.51 -19.16
N ASN A 161 -2.29 -7.73 -18.73
CA ASN A 161 -1.70 -8.74 -19.63
C ASN A 161 -2.67 -9.16 -20.75
N LYS A 162 -3.95 -9.42 -20.44
CA LYS A 162 -4.96 -9.75 -21.46
C LYS A 162 -5.19 -8.62 -22.46
N PHE A 163 -5.17 -7.38 -22.01
CA PHE A 163 -5.24 -6.24 -22.94
C PHE A 163 -3.99 -6.14 -23.81
N ALA A 164 -2.81 -6.41 -23.26
CA ALA A 164 -1.57 -6.41 -24.03
C ALA A 164 -1.55 -7.51 -25.11
N GLU A 165 -2.12 -8.69 -24.85
CA GLU A 165 -2.32 -9.77 -25.82
C GLU A 165 -3.24 -9.33 -26.97
N LEU A 166 -4.22 -8.46 -26.70
CA LEU A 166 -5.10 -7.85 -27.70
C LEU A 166 -4.47 -6.63 -28.40
N GLY A 167 -3.20 -6.33 -28.15
CA GLY A 167 -2.47 -5.20 -28.74
C GLY A 167 -2.60 -3.86 -27.99
N ILE A 168 -3.33 -3.81 -26.87
CA ILE A 168 -3.50 -2.60 -26.05
C ILE A 168 -2.52 -2.65 -24.88
N ARG A 169 -1.39 -1.95 -25.01
CA ARG A 169 -0.34 -1.91 -23.97
C ARG A 169 -0.43 -0.62 -23.16
N ALA A 170 -0.47 -0.76 -21.84
CA ALA A 170 -0.34 0.37 -20.92
C ALA A 170 1.15 0.67 -20.66
N ASN A 171 1.51 1.95 -20.74
CA ASN A 171 2.87 2.44 -20.52
C ASN A 171 3.04 3.07 -19.13
N SER A 172 1.95 3.55 -18.53
CA SER A 172 1.92 4.20 -17.21
C SER A 172 0.90 3.58 -16.27
N SER A 173 1.01 3.86 -14.97
CA SER A 173 0.01 3.49 -13.98
C SER A 173 -1.35 4.12 -14.28
N PHE A 174 -1.37 5.34 -14.85
CA PHE A 174 -2.60 5.99 -15.29
C PHE A 174 -3.37 5.14 -16.31
N GLU A 175 -2.68 4.65 -17.34
CA GLU A 175 -3.27 3.80 -18.37
C GLU A 175 -3.69 2.43 -17.81
N SER A 176 -2.85 1.80 -16.96
CA SER A 176 -3.21 0.51 -16.38
C SER A 176 -4.44 0.60 -15.45
N GLN A 177 -4.54 1.67 -14.66
CA GLN A 177 -5.72 1.94 -13.84
C GLN A 177 -6.97 2.23 -14.68
N ALA A 178 -6.83 2.96 -15.79
CA ALA A 178 -7.95 3.18 -16.72
C ALA A 178 -8.46 1.87 -17.32
N LEU A 179 -7.56 0.95 -17.73
CA LEU A 179 -7.94 -0.38 -18.23
C LEU A 179 -8.62 -1.23 -17.15
N LEU A 180 -8.13 -1.20 -15.91
CA LEU A 180 -8.76 -1.89 -14.79
C LEU A 180 -10.17 -1.35 -14.52
N GLN A 181 -10.33 -0.03 -14.47
CA GLN A 181 -11.60 0.63 -14.25
C GLN A 181 -12.59 0.31 -15.37
N MET A 182 -12.15 0.37 -16.63
CA MET A 182 -12.95 0.00 -17.80
C MET A 182 -13.37 -1.48 -17.75
N LYS A 183 -12.44 -2.39 -17.45
CA LYS A 183 -12.73 -3.83 -17.36
C LYS A 183 -13.80 -4.11 -16.31
N ASN A 184 -13.66 -3.53 -15.12
CA ASN A 184 -14.53 -3.81 -13.98
C ASN A 184 -15.91 -3.17 -14.11
N ASN A 185 -15.98 -1.94 -14.62
CA ASN A 185 -17.23 -1.16 -14.63
C ASN A 185 -17.98 -1.21 -15.96
N TYR A 186 -17.33 -1.62 -17.05
CA TYR A 186 -17.96 -1.71 -18.37
C TYR A 186 -17.92 -3.13 -18.92
N CYS A 187 -16.73 -3.68 -19.19
CA CYS A 187 -16.61 -4.95 -19.91
C CYS A 187 -17.23 -6.13 -19.15
N ASN A 188 -16.94 -6.27 -17.85
CA ASN A 188 -17.52 -7.34 -17.01
C ASN A 188 -19.05 -7.24 -16.92
N GLN A 189 -19.58 -6.02 -17.01
CA GLN A 189 -21.01 -5.73 -16.94
C GLN A 189 -21.67 -5.70 -18.33
N LYS A 190 -20.93 -5.99 -19.40
CA LYS A 190 -21.40 -5.95 -20.81
C LYS A 190 -22.00 -4.60 -21.22
N LYS A 191 -21.55 -3.49 -20.63
CA LYS A 191 -22.01 -2.11 -20.94
C LYS A 191 -21.37 -1.53 -22.20
N CYS A 192 -21.29 -2.32 -23.28
CA CYS A 192 -20.59 -1.93 -24.51
C CYS A 192 -21.18 -0.68 -25.17
N LEU A 193 -22.50 -0.49 -25.08
CA LEU A 193 -23.22 0.69 -25.59
C LEU A 193 -22.95 1.98 -24.79
N ASN A 194 -22.36 1.87 -23.59
CA ASN A 194 -21.97 3.02 -22.76
C ASN A 194 -20.44 3.24 -22.74
N CYS A 195 -19.68 2.38 -23.43
CA CYS A 195 -18.22 2.47 -23.48
C CYS A 195 -17.79 3.05 -24.84
N SER A 196 -17.00 4.12 -24.86
CA SER A 196 -16.54 4.74 -26.11
C SER A 196 -15.81 3.76 -27.04
N ILE A 197 -15.05 2.82 -26.48
CA ILE A 197 -14.39 1.74 -27.26
C ILE A 197 -15.43 0.75 -27.78
N GLY A 198 -16.37 0.31 -26.93
CA GLY A 198 -17.42 -0.63 -27.32
C GLY A 198 -18.32 -0.08 -28.44
N ILE A 199 -18.73 1.19 -28.33
CA ILE A 199 -19.51 1.89 -29.36
C ILE A 199 -18.73 1.92 -30.69
N LYS A 200 -17.42 2.18 -30.65
CA LYS A 200 -16.58 2.22 -31.85
C LYS A 200 -16.44 0.85 -32.52
N ILE A 201 -16.35 -0.23 -31.74
CA ILE A 201 -16.27 -1.61 -32.25
C ILE A 201 -17.60 -2.05 -32.86
N LEU A 202 -18.74 -1.74 -32.22
CA LEU A 202 -20.06 -2.18 -32.70
C LEU A 202 -20.58 -1.42 -33.93
N LYS A 203 -20.01 -0.25 -34.20
CA LYS A 203 -20.31 0.54 -35.40
C LYS A 203 -19.46 0.13 -36.62
N ALA A 204 -18.42 -0.67 -36.41
CA ALA A 204 -17.59 -1.24 -37.47
C ALA A 204 -18.21 -2.52 -38.01
#